data_AF-A0A6M3ZCJ2-F1
#
_entry.id   AF-A0A6M3ZCJ2-F1
#
_cell.length_a   1.000
_cell.length_b   1.000
_cell.length_c   1.000
_cell.angle_alpha   90.00
_cell.angle_beta   90.00
_cell.angle_gamma   90.00
#
_symmetry.space_group_name_H-M   'P 1'
#
loop_
_entity.id
_entity.type
_entity.pdbx_description
1 polymer ?
#
loop_
_entity_poly.entity_id
_entity_poly.type
_entity_poly.pdbx_seq_one_letter_code
_entity_poly.pdbx_strand_id
1 'polypeptide(L)'
;MYDKKICPKANIHYRIQDGKEHGIFIDTIPDDVDLVIIPDAGSSQFEEHEALNKRGTEIIVIDHHECERVSEHAIVVNNQLSPNYSNKTLTGAGMAYKFCQAVDEKLNKNEAEQFLDLVSIGNIADSADSRNLETRYFMNEGLKKIKHPLLKKLFKKQEFSTKGDKNIQNTQFLFNPLINAAIRVGSSEEKNQMMRAFLLSKEKVPYKKRGQNETELVSIHDDTVRILGNLKAKQKRIADAAGAEIKNRIEEKNLTANKVLIVYIEGILDKSLTGLVANQLAEEYKKPVLLARNDPEKGKDILSGSIRGYDKGFIKDFKKEAYRYWII
;
A
#
# COMPACT_ATOMS: atom_id res chain seq x y z
N MET A 1 -3.46 -16.74 -3.70
CA MET A 1 -2.61 -17.65 -4.54
C MET A 1 -2.14 -18.86 -3.75
N TYR A 2 -1.49 -18.64 -2.61
CA TYR A 2 -1.08 -19.70 -1.69
C TYR A 2 -2.25 -20.61 -1.29
N ASP A 3 -3.39 -20.03 -0.89
CA ASP A 3 -4.57 -20.79 -0.47
C ASP A 3 -5.11 -21.75 -1.54
N LYS A 4 -5.03 -21.39 -2.82
CA LYS A 4 -5.40 -22.30 -3.93
C LYS A 4 -4.43 -23.48 -4.08
N LYS A 5 -3.18 -23.36 -3.66
CA LYS A 5 -2.22 -24.47 -3.63
C LYS A 5 -2.48 -25.38 -2.43
N ILE A 6 -2.90 -24.80 -1.30
CA ILE A 6 -3.18 -25.56 -0.09
C ILE A 6 -4.55 -26.24 -0.15
N CYS A 7 -5.57 -25.51 -0.61
CA CYS A 7 -6.97 -25.88 -0.70
C CYS A 7 -7.52 -25.60 -2.13
N PRO A 8 -7.20 -26.44 -3.13
CA PRO A 8 -7.57 -26.18 -4.53
C PRO A 8 -9.08 -26.03 -4.79
N LYS A 9 -9.90 -26.70 -3.97
CA LYS A 9 -11.37 -26.70 -4.08
C LYS A 9 -12.04 -25.49 -3.42
N ALA A 10 -11.31 -24.71 -2.61
CA ALA A 10 -11.89 -23.56 -1.91
C ALA A 10 -12.44 -22.54 -2.92
N ASN A 11 -13.64 -22.01 -2.72
CA ASN A 11 -14.16 -20.92 -3.54
C ASN A 11 -13.60 -19.60 -2.99
N ILE A 12 -12.64 -19.00 -3.70
CA ILE A 12 -11.90 -17.83 -3.18
C ILE A 12 -12.25 -16.63 -4.03
N HIS A 13 -12.83 -15.63 -3.37
CA HIS A 13 -13.04 -14.30 -3.91
C HIS A 13 -12.01 -13.35 -3.32
N TYR A 14 -11.65 -12.32 -4.06
CA TYR A 14 -10.80 -11.24 -3.55
C TYR A 14 -11.54 -9.91 -3.69
N ARG A 15 -11.21 -8.97 -2.82
CA ARG A 15 -11.67 -7.59 -2.90
C ARG A 15 -10.47 -6.68 -2.78
N ILE A 16 -10.42 -5.67 -3.65
CA ILE A 16 -9.51 -4.53 -3.51
C ILE A 16 -10.37 -3.28 -3.35
N GLN A 17 -9.95 -2.37 -2.48
CA GLN A 17 -10.72 -1.17 -2.18
C GLN A 17 -10.55 -0.12 -3.28
N ASP A 18 -11.63 0.61 -3.56
CA ASP A 18 -11.66 1.66 -4.58
C ASP A 18 -10.86 2.90 -4.15
N GLY A 19 -10.82 3.16 -2.84
CA GLY A 19 -10.09 4.27 -2.23
C GLY A 19 -8.69 3.89 -1.74
N LYS A 20 -8.10 4.81 -0.96
CA LYS A 20 -6.94 4.54 -0.09
C LYS A 20 -7.45 4.28 1.32
N GLU A 21 -8.31 3.28 1.41
CA GLU A 21 -8.88 2.77 2.64
C GLU A 21 -8.24 1.39 2.89
N HIS A 22 -8.32 0.92 4.14
CA HIS A 22 -7.82 -0.39 4.55
C HIS A 22 -8.74 -0.95 5.62
N GLY A 23 -8.80 -2.28 5.73
CA GLY A 23 -9.58 -2.96 6.76
C GLY A 23 -10.87 -3.63 6.27
N ILE A 24 -11.70 -3.98 7.23
CA ILE A 24 -12.98 -4.68 7.08
C ILE A 24 -14.09 -3.66 6.79
N PHE A 25 -14.90 -3.95 5.78
CA PHE A 25 -16.12 -3.22 5.45
C PHE A 25 -17.26 -4.23 5.38
N ILE A 26 -18.04 -4.35 6.46
CA ILE A 26 -19.01 -5.44 6.66
C ILE A 26 -19.99 -5.55 5.49
N ASP A 27 -20.56 -4.42 5.06
CA ASP A 27 -21.56 -4.33 3.98
C ASP A 27 -21.09 -4.88 2.62
N THR A 28 -19.79 -5.17 2.54
CA THR A 28 -19.14 -5.57 1.32
C THR A 28 -18.79 -7.05 1.25
N ILE A 29 -19.08 -7.78 2.33
CA ILE A 29 -18.80 -9.20 2.51
C ILE A 29 -20.13 -9.95 2.35
N PRO A 30 -20.28 -10.88 1.39
CA PRO A 30 -21.53 -11.61 1.17
C PRO A 30 -22.01 -12.50 2.34
N ASP A 31 -23.36 -12.68 2.44
CA ASP A 31 -24.13 -13.71 3.18
C ASP A 31 -23.38 -15.00 3.50
N ASP A 32 -22.88 -15.58 2.44
CA ASP A 32 -22.51 -16.99 2.30
C ASP A 32 -21.00 -17.22 2.44
N VAL A 33 -20.27 -16.25 2.99
CA VAL A 33 -18.82 -16.37 3.22
C VAL A 33 -18.56 -17.09 4.54
N ASP A 34 -17.92 -18.27 4.43
CA ASP A 34 -17.49 -19.07 5.57
C ASP A 34 -16.31 -18.44 6.34
N LEU A 35 -15.36 -17.83 5.61
CA LEU A 35 -14.10 -17.32 6.15
C LEU A 35 -13.66 -16.03 5.45
N VAL A 36 -13.33 -15.02 6.25
CA VAL A 36 -12.71 -13.77 5.78
C VAL A 36 -11.26 -13.71 6.23
N ILE A 37 -10.34 -13.50 5.29
CA ILE A 37 -8.91 -13.27 5.56
C ILE A 37 -8.57 -11.82 5.22
N ILE A 38 -8.06 -11.07 6.18
CA ILE A 38 -7.70 -9.66 6.04
C ILE A 38 -6.19 -9.51 6.15
N PRO A 39 -5.47 -9.37 5.02
CA PRO A 39 -4.05 -9.06 5.04
C PRO A 39 -3.81 -7.56 5.21
N ASP A 40 -2.75 -7.20 5.94
CA ASP A 40 -2.19 -5.85 6.07
C ASP A 40 -3.13 -4.80 6.70
N ALA A 41 -4.18 -5.25 7.40
CA ALA A 41 -5.12 -4.38 8.11
C ALA A 41 -6.00 -5.18 9.08
N GLY A 42 -6.76 -4.46 9.90
CA GLY A 42 -7.91 -5.00 10.64
C GLY A 42 -7.65 -5.38 12.09
N SER A 43 -6.41 -5.33 12.60
CA SER A 43 -6.13 -5.79 13.98
C SER A 43 -7.01 -5.14 15.06
N SER A 44 -7.35 -3.87 14.86
CA SER A 44 -8.10 -3.05 15.83
C SER A 44 -9.58 -2.87 15.48
N GLN A 45 -10.10 -3.57 14.47
CA GLN A 45 -11.51 -3.48 14.03
C GLN A 45 -12.42 -4.43 14.81
N PHE A 46 -12.44 -4.25 16.13
CA PHE A 46 -13.08 -5.18 17.07
C PHE A 46 -14.60 -5.28 16.86
N GLU A 47 -15.27 -4.17 16.55
CA GLU A 47 -16.71 -4.14 16.29
C GLU A 47 -17.06 -4.93 15.03
N GLU A 48 -16.24 -4.79 13.98
CA GLU A 48 -16.40 -5.53 12.75
C GLU A 48 -16.09 -7.01 12.91
N HIS A 49 -15.11 -7.36 13.76
CA HIS A 49 -14.88 -8.75 14.15
C HIS A 49 -16.10 -9.37 14.83
N GLU A 50 -16.68 -8.67 15.80
CA GLU A 50 -17.86 -9.15 16.52
C GLU A 50 -19.06 -9.32 15.58
N ALA A 51 -19.30 -8.35 14.68
CA ALA A 51 -20.41 -8.40 13.74
C ALA A 51 -20.31 -9.58 12.77
N LEU A 52 -19.13 -9.83 12.19
CA LEU A 52 -18.90 -10.97 11.31
C LEU A 52 -18.98 -12.30 12.07
N ASN A 53 -18.47 -12.36 13.30
CA ASN A 53 -18.59 -13.55 14.14
C ASN A 53 -20.05 -13.87 14.47
N LYS A 54 -20.89 -12.87 14.80
CA LYS A 54 -22.33 -13.03 15.01
C LYS A 54 -23.08 -13.54 13.78
N ARG A 55 -22.56 -13.27 12.58
CA ARG A 55 -23.07 -13.80 11.31
C ARG A 55 -22.68 -15.26 11.07
N GLY A 56 -21.78 -15.82 11.87
CA GLY A 56 -21.24 -17.17 11.68
C GLY A 56 -20.05 -17.23 10.72
N THR A 57 -19.47 -16.08 10.33
CA THR A 57 -18.28 -16.02 9.48
C THR A 57 -17.01 -16.09 10.34
N GLU A 58 -16.10 -17.00 10.01
CA GLU A 58 -14.77 -17.05 10.64
C GLU A 58 -13.87 -15.93 10.11
N ILE A 59 -12.92 -15.47 10.94
CA ILE A 59 -12.11 -14.29 10.64
C ILE A 59 -10.65 -14.56 10.98
N ILE A 60 -9.78 -14.34 10.00
CA ILE A 60 -8.33 -14.33 10.19
C ILE A 60 -7.78 -12.97 9.77
N VAL A 61 -7.20 -12.26 10.72
CA VAL A 61 -6.46 -11.01 10.49
C VAL A 61 -4.98 -11.31 10.45
N ILE A 62 -4.29 -10.83 9.42
CA ILE A 62 -2.83 -10.94 9.29
C ILE A 62 -2.27 -9.54 9.07
N ASP A 63 -1.62 -8.97 10.07
CA ASP A 63 -1.36 -7.54 10.11
C ASP A 63 -0.10 -7.24 10.93
N HIS A 64 0.35 -5.99 10.92
CA HIS A 64 1.58 -5.54 11.57
C HIS A 64 1.46 -4.17 12.26
N HIS A 65 0.32 -3.50 12.10
CA HIS A 65 0.04 -2.23 12.75
C HIS A 65 -0.04 -2.37 14.27
N GLU A 66 0.20 -1.26 14.98
CA GLU A 66 -0.01 -1.18 16.42
C GLU A 66 -1.44 -1.59 16.79
N CYS A 67 -1.55 -2.47 17.77
CA CYS A 67 -2.81 -2.99 18.26
C CYS A 67 -2.74 -3.14 19.77
N GLU A 68 -3.77 -2.66 20.47
CA GLU A 68 -3.77 -2.61 21.94
C GLU A 68 -4.05 -3.98 22.56
N ARG A 69 -4.85 -4.82 21.89
CA ARG A 69 -5.27 -6.13 22.40
C ARG A 69 -5.61 -7.12 21.29
N VAL A 70 -5.60 -8.40 21.63
CA VAL A 70 -6.07 -9.46 20.74
C VAL A 70 -7.61 -9.43 20.66
N SER A 71 -8.16 -9.64 19.48
CA SER A 71 -9.61 -9.77 19.28
C SER A 71 -10.16 -11.04 19.95
N GLU A 72 -11.35 -10.96 20.54
CA GLU A 72 -12.07 -12.13 21.07
C GLU A 72 -12.89 -12.86 19.98
N HIS A 73 -13.07 -12.23 18.83
CA HIS A 73 -13.96 -12.71 17.75
C HIS A 73 -13.23 -13.04 16.44
N ALA A 74 -11.90 -12.88 16.40
CA ALA A 74 -11.08 -13.15 15.24
C ALA A 74 -9.74 -13.77 15.64
N ILE A 75 -9.18 -14.62 14.78
CA ILE A 75 -7.79 -15.05 14.90
C ILE A 75 -6.91 -13.92 14.38
N VAL A 76 -6.05 -13.36 15.23
CA VAL A 76 -5.17 -12.25 14.88
C VAL A 76 -3.71 -12.69 14.87
N VAL A 77 -3.07 -12.61 13.70
CA VAL A 77 -1.65 -12.87 13.49
C VAL A 77 -0.96 -11.53 13.30
N ASN A 78 -0.45 -10.95 14.40
CA ASN A 78 0.20 -9.64 14.40
C ASN A 78 1.49 -9.67 15.25
N ASN A 79 2.60 -9.19 14.68
CA ASN A 79 3.89 -9.16 15.36
C ASN A 79 3.92 -8.21 16.57
N GLN A 80 3.09 -7.17 16.63
CA GLN A 80 3.03 -6.25 17.78
C GLN A 80 2.46 -6.94 19.02
N LEU A 81 1.50 -7.85 18.86
CA LEU A 81 0.80 -8.53 19.96
C LEU A 81 1.62 -9.64 20.63
N SER A 82 2.65 -10.18 19.96
CA SER A 82 3.44 -11.30 20.49
C SER A 82 4.71 -10.83 21.19
N PRO A 83 4.87 -10.99 22.52
CA PRO A 83 6.11 -10.59 23.21
C PRO A 83 7.33 -11.41 22.76
N ASN A 84 7.12 -12.62 22.25
CA ASN A 84 8.18 -13.53 21.82
C ASN A 84 8.69 -13.25 20.40
N TYR A 85 8.00 -12.42 19.63
CA TYR A 85 8.42 -12.06 18.28
C TYR A 85 9.19 -10.74 18.29
N SER A 86 10.52 -10.80 18.16
CA SER A 86 11.40 -9.64 18.28
C SER A 86 11.36 -8.70 17.08
N ASN A 87 11.01 -9.18 15.88
CA ASN A 87 10.93 -8.35 14.68
C ASN A 87 9.58 -7.60 14.61
N LYS A 88 9.49 -6.47 15.30
CA LYS A 88 8.33 -5.55 15.25
C LYS A 88 8.22 -4.72 13.96
N THR A 89 9.18 -4.88 13.04
CA THR A 89 9.27 -4.06 11.82
C THR A 89 8.87 -4.82 10.56
N LEU A 90 8.52 -6.11 10.70
CA LEU A 90 8.02 -6.92 9.59
C LEU A 90 6.66 -6.37 9.14
N THR A 91 6.44 -6.33 7.83
CA THR A 91 5.25 -5.70 7.21
C THR A 91 4.12 -6.72 7.02
N GLY A 92 2.92 -6.30 6.63
CA GLY A 92 1.82 -7.24 6.36
C GLY A 92 2.17 -8.30 5.31
N ALA A 93 2.97 -7.98 4.29
CA ALA A 93 3.47 -8.98 3.34
C ALA A 93 4.41 -10.02 4.00
N GLY A 94 5.24 -9.59 4.96
CA GLY A 94 6.08 -10.48 5.74
C GLY A 94 5.26 -11.31 6.74
N MET A 95 4.25 -10.72 7.39
CA MET A 95 3.34 -11.43 8.29
C MET A 95 2.50 -12.48 7.55
N ALA A 96 1.99 -12.14 6.35
CA ALA A 96 1.34 -13.09 5.45
C ALA A 96 2.27 -14.24 5.07
N TYR A 97 3.54 -13.97 4.80
CA TYR A 97 4.53 -15.01 4.56
C TYR A 97 4.74 -15.92 5.77
N LYS A 98 4.89 -15.37 6.98
CA LYS A 98 5.02 -16.15 8.22
C LYS A 98 3.81 -17.02 8.47
N PHE A 99 2.61 -16.50 8.22
CA PHE A 99 1.39 -17.28 8.28
C PHE A 99 1.43 -18.45 7.30
N CYS A 100 1.81 -18.21 6.03
CA CYS A 100 1.95 -19.27 5.04
C CYS A 100 3.01 -20.31 5.45
N GLN A 101 4.13 -19.89 6.04
CA GLN A 101 5.15 -20.83 6.54
C GLN A 101 4.61 -21.73 7.67
N ALA A 102 3.83 -21.17 8.59
CA ALA A 102 3.22 -21.96 9.67
C ALA A 102 2.18 -22.96 9.14
N VAL A 103 1.39 -22.57 8.13
CA VAL A 103 0.45 -23.47 7.45
C VAL A 103 1.20 -24.57 6.70
N ASP A 104 2.29 -24.23 6.01
CA ASP A 104 3.15 -25.20 5.34
C ASP A 104 3.74 -26.22 6.32
N GLU A 105 4.28 -25.77 7.46
CA GLU A 105 4.79 -26.66 8.51
C GLU A 105 3.70 -27.59 9.03
N LYS A 106 2.51 -27.05 9.34
CA LYS A 106 1.39 -27.84 9.85
C LYS A 106 0.89 -28.89 8.88
N LEU A 107 0.99 -28.62 7.58
CA LEU A 107 0.51 -29.49 6.51
C LEU A 107 1.62 -30.29 5.81
N ASN A 108 2.86 -30.17 6.30
CA ASN A 108 4.07 -30.75 5.69
C ASN A 108 4.21 -30.41 4.20
N LYS A 109 4.11 -29.13 3.86
CA LYS A 109 4.23 -28.54 2.52
C LYS A 109 5.38 -27.53 2.47
N ASN A 110 5.72 -27.07 1.26
CA ASN A 110 6.71 -26.00 1.04
C ASN A 110 6.28 -25.11 -0.14
N GLU A 111 5.05 -24.58 -0.08
CA GLU A 111 4.49 -23.72 -1.13
C GLU A 111 4.83 -22.24 -0.93
N ALA A 112 5.04 -21.81 0.32
CA ALA A 112 5.32 -20.42 0.69
C ALA A 112 6.59 -19.89 0.00
N GLU A 113 7.65 -20.69 -0.11
CA GLU A 113 8.95 -20.33 -0.71
C GLU A 113 8.85 -19.79 -2.15
N GLN A 114 7.75 -20.10 -2.85
CA GLN A 114 7.51 -19.61 -4.21
C GLN A 114 7.18 -18.11 -4.25
N PHE A 115 6.78 -17.51 -3.13
CA PHE A 115 6.30 -16.13 -3.04
C PHE A 115 7.32 -15.14 -2.46
N LEU A 116 8.57 -15.56 -2.21
CA LEU A 116 9.60 -14.71 -1.61
C LEU A 116 9.85 -13.39 -2.38
N ASP A 117 9.66 -13.37 -3.70
CA ASP A 117 9.78 -12.14 -4.48
C ASP A 117 8.67 -11.14 -4.13
N LEU A 118 7.42 -11.57 -3.98
CA LEU A 118 6.33 -10.73 -3.51
C LEU A 118 6.55 -10.24 -2.07
N VAL A 119 7.06 -11.12 -1.20
CA VAL A 119 7.39 -10.76 0.19
C VAL A 119 8.47 -9.67 0.22
N SER A 120 9.50 -9.81 -0.60
CA SER A 120 10.53 -8.79 -0.77
C SER A 120 9.93 -7.47 -1.24
N ILE A 121 9.15 -7.48 -2.32
CA ILE A 121 8.55 -6.24 -2.85
C ILE A 121 7.66 -5.56 -1.80
N GLY A 122 6.84 -6.32 -1.08
CA GLY A 122 5.97 -5.80 -0.03
C GLY A 122 6.74 -5.19 1.14
N ASN A 123 7.77 -5.87 1.64
CA ASN A 123 8.63 -5.32 2.70
C ASN A 123 9.35 -4.04 2.27
N ILE A 124 9.83 -3.98 1.02
CA ILE A 124 10.49 -2.77 0.50
C ILE A 124 9.46 -1.64 0.33
N ALA A 125 8.28 -1.94 -0.23
CA ALA A 125 7.24 -0.95 -0.52
C ALA A 125 6.73 -0.23 0.73
N ASP A 126 6.63 -0.96 1.83
CA ASP A 126 6.22 -0.42 3.12
C ASP A 126 7.40 0.14 3.95
N SER A 127 8.57 0.29 3.31
CA SER A 127 9.75 0.92 3.91
C SER A 127 10.21 0.25 5.22
N ALA A 128 10.07 -1.08 5.31
CA ALA A 128 10.43 -1.85 6.49
C ALA A 128 11.89 -1.63 6.92
N ASP A 129 12.17 -1.79 8.21
CA ASP A 129 13.50 -1.57 8.75
C ASP A 129 14.50 -2.66 8.29
N SER A 130 15.27 -2.33 7.27
CA SER A 130 16.32 -3.21 6.73
C SER A 130 17.52 -3.44 7.67
N ARG A 131 17.57 -2.81 8.85
CA ARG A 131 18.53 -3.16 9.92
C ARG A 131 18.15 -4.45 10.62
N ASN A 132 16.86 -4.81 10.60
CA ASN A 132 16.43 -6.12 11.08
C ASN A 132 16.89 -7.22 10.12
N LEU A 133 17.61 -8.22 10.63
CA LEU A 133 18.22 -9.27 9.81
C LEU A 133 17.19 -10.15 9.08
N GLU A 134 16.06 -10.43 9.70
CA GLU A 134 14.98 -11.22 9.09
C GLU A 134 14.34 -10.46 7.93
N THR A 135 13.95 -9.20 8.16
CA THR A 135 13.40 -8.32 7.12
C THR A 135 14.39 -8.18 5.96
N ARG A 136 15.66 -7.93 6.26
CA ARG A 136 16.73 -7.80 5.26
C ARG A 136 16.96 -9.08 4.47
N TYR A 137 16.87 -10.24 5.13
CA TYR A 137 16.96 -11.54 4.49
C TYR A 137 15.85 -11.69 3.43
N PHE A 138 14.59 -11.44 3.78
CA PHE A 138 13.48 -11.55 2.82
C PHE A 138 13.62 -10.60 1.64
N MET A 139 14.01 -9.34 1.89
CA MET A 139 14.27 -8.37 0.82
C MET A 139 15.36 -8.86 -0.14
N ASN A 140 16.47 -9.36 0.38
CA ASN A 140 17.59 -9.78 -0.47
C ASN A 140 17.29 -11.09 -1.22
N GLU A 141 16.74 -12.10 -0.54
CA GLU A 141 16.45 -13.39 -1.16
C GLU A 141 15.37 -13.28 -2.24
N GLY A 142 14.31 -12.50 -2.01
CA GLY A 142 13.29 -12.27 -3.02
C GLY A 142 13.85 -11.54 -4.25
N LEU A 143 14.68 -10.51 -4.07
CA LEU A 143 15.29 -9.77 -5.18
C LEU A 143 16.25 -10.62 -6.03
N LYS A 144 16.97 -11.59 -5.43
CA LYS A 144 17.85 -12.51 -6.15
C LYS A 144 17.09 -13.32 -7.21
N LYS A 145 15.84 -13.71 -6.93
CA LYS A 145 15.06 -14.58 -7.81
C LYS A 145 13.62 -14.09 -7.98
N ILE A 146 13.44 -13.09 -8.83
CA ILE A 146 12.11 -12.67 -9.30
C ILE A 146 11.49 -13.77 -10.16
N LYS A 147 10.44 -14.42 -9.66
CA LYS A 147 9.71 -15.52 -10.30
C LYS A 147 8.41 -15.03 -10.94
N HIS A 148 7.70 -14.14 -10.25
CA HIS A 148 6.37 -13.66 -10.59
C HIS A 148 6.35 -12.97 -11.97
N PRO A 149 5.46 -13.37 -12.90
CA PRO A 149 5.46 -12.83 -14.27
C PRO A 149 5.27 -11.31 -14.34
N LEU A 150 4.36 -10.74 -13.54
CA LEU A 150 4.16 -9.29 -13.48
C LEU A 150 5.44 -8.56 -13.01
N LEU A 151 6.04 -9.01 -11.89
CA LEU A 151 7.26 -8.41 -11.34
C LEU A 151 8.40 -8.48 -12.37
N LYS A 152 8.60 -9.61 -13.05
CA LYS A 152 9.62 -9.74 -14.12
C LYS A 152 9.46 -8.67 -15.19
N LYS A 153 8.24 -8.45 -15.68
CA LYS A 153 7.97 -7.45 -16.71
C LYS A 153 8.12 -6.01 -16.18
N LEU A 154 7.74 -5.75 -14.93
CA LEU A 154 7.93 -4.44 -14.29
C LEU A 154 9.43 -4.13 -14.08
N PHE A 155 10.24 -5.09 -13.64
CA PHE A 155 11.70 -4.92 -13.55
C PHE A 155 12.30 -4.68 -14.93
N LYS A 156 11.86 -5.41 -15.96
CA LYS A 156 12.28 -5.16 -17.35
C LYS A 156 11.91 -3.76 -17.83
N LYS A 157 10.72 -3.26 -17.48
CA LYS A 157 10.29 -1.88 -17.80
C LYS A 157 11.26 -0.85 -17.22
N GLN A 158 11.79 -1.10 -16.03
CA GLN A 158 12.71 -0.20 -15.32
C GLN A 158 14.19 -0.50 -15.57
N GLU A 159 14.52 -1.45 -16.45
CA GLU A 159 15.89 -1.93 -16.67
C GLU A 159 16.85 -0.81 -17.06
N PHE A 160 16.42 0.11 -17.94
CA PHE A 160 17.23 1.27 -18.33
C PHE A 160 17.54 2.19 -17.14
N SER A 161 16.53 2.58 -16.37
CA SER A 161 16.69 3.48 -15.22
C SER A 161 17.44 2.85 -14.05
N THR A 162 17.36 1.53 -13.92
CA THR A 162 18.04 0.76 -12.86
C THR A 162 19.40 0.23 -13.28
N LYS A 163 19.79 0.39 -14.55
CA LYS A 163 20.97 -0.28 -15.16
C LYS A 163 20.94 -1.80 -14.98
N GLY A 164 19.75 -2.38 -14.86
CA GLY A 164 19.54 -3.81 -14.57
C GLY A 164 19.67 -4.20 -13.09
N ASP A 165 20.04 -3.28 -12.20
CA ASP A 165 20.28 -3.59 -10.79
C ASP A 165 18.98 -3.75 -10.00
N LYS A 166 18.78 -4.96 -9.46
CA LYS A 166 17.67 -5.32 -8.58
C LYS A 166 18.10 -5.22 -7.12
N ASN A 167 18.13 -4.00 -6.60
CA ASN A 167 18.47 -3.71 -5.21
C ASN A 167 17.31 -3.02 -4.48
N ILE A 168 17.42 -2.90 -3.16
CA ILE A 168 16.38 -2.30 -2.30
C ILE A 168 16.07 -0.86 -2.71
N GLN A 169 17.09 -0.03 -3.00
CA GLN A 169 16.90 1.38 -3.35
C GLN A 169 16.17 1.54 -4.69
N ASN A 170 16.65 0.88 -5.74
CA ASN A 170 16.02 0.89 -7.05
C ASN A 170 14.57 0.38 -6.98
N THR A 171 14.36 -0.68 -6.20
CA THR A 171 13.01 -1.22 -5.98
C THR A 171 12.12 -0.18 -5.29
N GLN A 172 12.62 0.50 -4.26
CA GLN A 172 11.85 1.49 -3.52
C GLN A 172 11.50 2.73 -4.33
N PHE A 173 12.44 3.25 -5.14
CA PHE A 173 12.29 4.55 -5.78
C PHE A 173 11.87 4.49 -7.26
N LEU A 174 12.04 3.36 -7.94
CA LEU A 174 11.74 3.21 -9.37
C LEU A 174 10.66 2.17 -9.63
N PHE A 175 10.65 1.07 -8.88
CA PHE A 175 9.68 -0.02 -9.06
C PHE A 175 8.37 0.21 -8.30
N ASN A 176 8.43 0.27 -6.96
CA ASN A 176 7.26 0.39 -6.07
C ASN A 176 6.36 1.58 -6.41
N PRO A 177 6.88 2.75 -6.85
CA PRO A 177 6.04 3.87 -7.23
C PRO A 177 5.09 3.58 -8.40
N LEU A 178 5.36 2.58 -9.25
CA LEU A 178 4.45 2.16 -10.32
C LEU A 178 3.16 1.54 -9.75
N ILE A 179 3.30 0.61 -8.80
CA ILE A 179 2.18 -0.07 -8.14
C ILE A 179 1.43 0.92 -7.26
N ASN A 180 2.16 1.71 -6.46
CA ASN A 180 1.57 2.70 -5.57
C ASN A 180 0.77 3.78 -6.32
N ALA A 181 1.16 4.11 -7.56
CA ALA A 181 0.40 5.03 -8.40
C ALA A 181 -0.98 4.47 -8.78
N ALA A 182 -1.10 3.17 -9.02
CA ALA A 182 -2.39 2.57 -9.32
C ALA A 182 -3.36 2.65 -8.15
N ILE A 183 -2.88 2.44 -6.93
CA ILE A 183 -3.71 2.60 -5.73
C ILE A 183 -4.19 4.05 -5.55
N ARG A 184 -3.33 5.04 -5.87
CA ARG A 184 -3.63 6.46 -5.65
C ARG A 184 -4.53 7.10 -6.71
N VAL A 185 -4.34 6.77 -8.00
CA VAL A 185 -4.99 7.47 -9.12
C VAL A 185 -5.60 6.56 -10.19
N GLY A 186 -5.52 5.25 -9.99
CA GLY A 186 -6.14 4.25 -10.86
C GLY A 186 -7.63 4.12 -10.59
N SER A 187 -8.39 3.86 -11.65
CA SER A 187 -9.80 3.48 -11.57
C SER A 187 -9.96 2.08 -10.97
N SER A 188 -11.19 1.75 -10.54
CA SER A 188 -11.53 0.41 -10.05
C SER A 188 -11.21 -0.69 -11.06
N GLU A 189 -11.42 -0.46 -12.36
CA GLU A 189 -11.07 -1.44 -13.40
C GLU A 189 -9.55 -1.65 -13.50
N GLU A 190 -8.77 -0.57 -13.50
CA GLU A 190 -7.30 -0.66 -13.57
C GLU A 190 -6.71 -1.35 -12.33
N LYS A 191 -7.29 -1.10 -11.14
CA LYS A 191 -6.93 -1.80 -9.90
C LYS A 191 -7.27 -3.28 -9.94
N ASN A 192 -8.46 -3.62 -10.44
CA ASN A 192 -8.89 -5.01 -10.59
C ASN A 192 -8.03 -5.76 -11.61
N GLN A 193 -7.70 -5.15 -12.75
CA GLN A 193 -6.77 -5.73 -13.72
C GLN A 193 -5.39 -5.96 -13.12
N MET A 194 -4.86 -4.99 -12.36
CA MET A 194 -3.59 -5.15 -11.64
C MET A 194 -3.66 -6.33 -10.66
N MET A 195 -4.74 -6.46 -9.90
CA MET A 195 -4.93 -7.59 -8.97
C MET A 195 -5.02 -8.92 -9.69
N ARG A 196 -5.79 -9.03 -10.79
CA ARG A 196 -5.85 -10.25 -11.62
C ARG A 196 -4.47 -10.64 -12.16
N ALA A 197 -3.64 -9.66 -12.53
CA ALA A 197 -2.27 -9.89 -12.97
C ALA A 197 -1.36 -10.39 -11.82
N PHE A 198 -1.53 -9.89 -10.60
CA PHE A 198 -0.87 -10.42 -9.40
C PHE A 198 -1.37 -11.82 -9.02
N LEU A 199 -2.62 -12.16 -9.33
CA LEU A 199 -3.20 -13.48 -9.10
C LEU A 199 -2.90 -14.48 -10.22
N LEU A 200 -1.91 -14.17 -11.07
CA LEU A 200 -1.43 -15.03 -12.16
C LEU A 200 -2.51 -15.37 -13.21
N SER A 201 -3.48 -14.47 -13.43
CA SER A 201 -4.46 -14.64 -14.50
C SER A 201 -3.75 -14.81 -15.85
N LYS A 202 -4.21 -15.77 -16.65
CA LYS A 202 -3.71 -16.04 -18.00
C LYS A 202 -4.56 -15.38 -19.07
N GLU A 203 -5.49 -14.50 -18.68
CA GLU A 203 -6.37 -13.80 -19.62
C GLU A 203 -5.59 -12.93 -20.60
N LYS A 204 -6.17 -12.76 -21.78
CA LYS A 204 -5.76 -11.75 -22.74
C LYS A 204 -6.76 -10.61 -22.70
N VAL A 205 -6.26 -9.39 -22.79
CA VAL A 205 -7.07 -8.18 -22.76
C VAL A 205 -6.96 -7.44 -24.09
N PRO A 206 -8.04 -6.79 -24.57
CA PRO A 206 -8.00 -6.00 -25.77
C PRO A 206 -7.12 -4.78 -25.57
N TYR A 207 -6.20 -4.57 -26.51
CA TYR A 207 -5.30 -3.43 -26.53
C TYR A 207 -5.33 -2.77 -27.90
N LYS A 208 -5.54 -1.46 -27.88
CA LYS A 208 -5.48 -0.62 -29.09
C LYS A 208 -4.33 0.37 -28.94
N LYS A 209 -3.29 0.18 -29.74
CA LYS A 209 -2.15 1.10 -29.78
C LYS A 209 -2.59 2.44 -30.37
N ARG A 210 -2.10 3.55 -29.79
CA ARG A 210 -2.40 4.90 -30.31
C ARG A 210 -1.97 5.01 -31.77
N GLY A 211 -2.87 5.44 -32.63
CA GLY A 211 -2.63 5.59 -34.08
C GLY A 211 -2.84 4.32 -34.90
N GLN A 212 -3.30 3.23 -34.29
CA GLN A 212 -3.72 2.02 -35.00
C GLN A 212 -5.24 1.84 -34.91
N ASN A 213 -5.85 1.34 -35.98
CA ASN A 213 -7.29 1.08 -36.02
C ASN A 213 -7.65 -0.31 -35.47
N GLU A 214 -6.73 -1.26 -35.59
CA GLU A 214 -6.92 -2.64 -35.13
C GLU A 214 -6.69 -2.76 -33.62
N THR A 215 -7.44 -3.68 -33.00
CA THR A 215 -7.29 -4.04 -31.59
C THR A 215 -6.65 -5.42 -31.54
N GLU A 216 -5.54 -5.55 -30.83
CA GLU A 216 -4.85 -6.81 -30.60
C GLU A 216 -5.15 -7.35 -29.21
N LEU A 217 -5.03 -8.67 -29.03
CA LEU A 217 -5.15 -9.31 -27.72
C LEU A 217 -3.76 -9.55 -27.13
N VAL A 218 -3.44 -8.85 -26.04
CA VAL A 218 -2.16 -8.97 -25.32
C VAL A 218 -2.36 -9.66 -23.98
N SER A 219 -1.30 -10.20 -23.38
CA SER A 219 -1.43 -10.77 -22.04
C SER A 219 -1.79 -9.69 -21.02
N ILE A 220 -2.63 -10.02 -20.04
CA ILE A 220 -2.97 -9.09 -18.94
C ILE A 220 -1.72 -8.50 -18.26
N HIS A 221 -0.65 -9.28 -18.16
CA HIS A 221 0.60 -8.86 -17.51
C HIS A 221 1.31 -7.76 -18.30
N ASP A 222 1.33 -7.86 -19.63
CA ASP A 222 1.92 -6.83 -20.50
C ASP A 222 1.13 -5.53 -20.44
N ASP A 223 -0.20 -5.65 -20.51
CA ASP A 223 -1.07 -4.49 -20.46
C ASP A 223 -1.05 -3.81 -19.08
N THR A 224 -0.98 -4.59 -18.00
CA THR A 224 -0.84 -4.06 -16.63
C THR A 224 0.44 -3.23 -16.49
N VAL A 225 1.58 -3.68 -17.03
CA VAL A 225 2.85 -2.91 -16.99
C VAL A 225 2.75 -1.57 -17.73
N ARG A 226 1.95 -1.52 -18.80
CA ARG A 226 1.63 -0.28 -19.52
C ARG A 226 0.76 0.63 -18.65
N ILE A 227 -0.35 0.10 -18.12
CA ILE A 227 -1.28 0.82 -17.23
C ILE A 227 -0.53 1.44 -16.04
N LEU A 228 0.27 0.66 -15.32
CA LEU A 228 1.03 1.15 -14.16
C LEU A 228 1.99 2.28 -14.53
N GLY A 229 2.63 2.22 -15.71
CA GLY A 229 3.44 3.32 -16.23
C GLY A 229 2.64 4.59 -16.51
N ASN A 230 1.47 4.44 -17.15
CA ASN A 230 0.58 5.56 -17.46
C ASN A 230 0.02 6.20 -16.19
N LEU A 231 -0.38 5.39 -15.21
CA LEU A 231 -0.86 5.86 -13.91
C LEU A 231 0.23 6.59 -13.13
N LYS A 232 1.48 6.11 -13.17
CA LYS A 232 2.62 6.84 -12.59
C LYS A 232 2.83 8.21 -13.25
N ALA A 233 2.74 8.29 -14.58
CA ALA A 233 2.85 9.57 -15.30
C ALA A 233 1.65 10.50 -15.01
N LYS A 234 0.43 9.96 -14.92
CA LYS A 234 -0.78 10.69 -14.49
C LYS A 234 -0.61 11.25 -13.08
N GLN A 235 -0.20 10.41 -12.13
CA GLN A 235 0.07 10.81 -10.74
C GLN A 235 1.08 11.96 -10.67
N LYS A 236 2.17 11.88 -11.45
CA LYS A 236 3.19 12.94 -11.50
C LYS A 236 2.58 14.26 -11.99
N ARG A 237 1.83 14.26 -13.09
CA ARG A 237 1.19 15.48 -13.63
C ARG A 237 0.25 16.14 -12.63
N ILE A 238 -0.59 15.37 -11.94
CA ILE A 238 -1.52 15.89 -10.92
C ILE A 238 -0.73 16.48 -9.74
N ALA A 239 0.27 15.74 -9.24
CA ALA A 239 1.10 16.21 -8.13
C ALA A 239 1.88 17.48 -8.45
N ASP A 240 2.45 17.59 -9.66
CA ASP A 240 3.21 18.76 -10.09
C ASP A 240 2.29 20.00 -10.21
N ALA A 241 1.11 19.84 -10.82
CA ALA A 241 0.15 20.94 -10.98
C ALA A 241 -0.34 21.46 -9.63
N ALA A 242 -0.75 20.55 -8.74
CA ALA A 242 -1.15 20.89 -7.37
C ALA A 242 0.00 21.50 -6.57
N GLY A 243 1.21 20.96 -6.70
CA GLY A 243 2.41 21.49 -6.06
C GLY A 243 2.67 22.93 -6.48
N ALA A 244 2.58 23.24 -7.77
CA ALA A 244 2.73 24.60 -8.29
C ALA A 244 1.67 25.56 -7.70
N GLU A 245 0.40 25.16 -7.67
CA GLU A 245 -0.66 25.99 -7.07
C GLU A 245 -0.43 26.24 -5.57
N ILE A 246 -0.02 25.20 -4.82
CA ILE A 246 0.28 25.31 -3.39
C ILE A 246 1.47 26.24 -3.15
N LYS A 247 2.51 26.18 -3.99
CA LYS A 247 3.67 27.07 -3.91
C LYS A 247 3.29 28.53 -4.12
N ASN A 248 2.43 28.82 -5.10
CA ASN A 248 1.92 30.18 -5.30
C ASN A 248 1.22 30.71 -4.04
N ARG A 249 0.37 29.89 -3.39
CA ARG A 249 -0.28 30.27 -2.11
C ARG A 249 0.71 30.50 -0.97
N ILE A 250 1.79 29.70 -0.92
CA ILE A 250 2.87 29.85 0.07
C ILE A 250 3.58 31.20 -0.12
N GLU A 251 3.87 31.57 -1.37
CA GLU A 251 4.55 32.82 -1.71
C GLU A 251 3.67 34.05 -1.48
N GLU A 252 2.44 34.03 -2.00
CA GLU A 252 1.46 35.14 -1.86
C GLU A 252 1.19 35.50 -0.39
N LYS A 253 1.16 34.49 0.49
CA LYS A 253 0.93 34.67 1.93
C LYS A 253 2.22 34.74 2.75
N ASN A 254 3.39 34.74 2.11
CA ASN A 254 4.70 34.73 2.75
C ASN A 254 4.83 33.66 3.87
N LEU A 255 4.27 32.46 3.64
CA LEU A 255 4.24 31.41 4.65
C LEU A 255 5.63 30.86 4.98
N THR A 256 6.60 31.10 4.10
CA THR A 256 8.01 30.76 4.31
C THR A 256 8.64 31.50 5.49
N ALA A 257 8.04 32.59 5.99
CA ALA A 257 8.47 33.23 7.24
C ALA A 257 8.24 32.31 8.47
N ASN A 258 7.30 31.37 8.39
CA ASN A 258 6.96 30.45 9.47
C ASN A 258 7.93 29.27 9.57
N LYS A 259 8.04 28.68 10.77
CA LYS A 259 8.82 27.45 11.02
C LYS A 259 8.13 26.19 10.47
N VAL A 260 6.82 26.25 10.34
CA VAL A 260 5.94 25.18 9.85
C VAL A 260 5.09 25.76 8.73
N LEU A 261 4.93 25.01 7.64
CA LEU A 261 4.06 25.39 6.53
C LEU A 261 2.70 24.73 6.73
N ILE A 262 1.68 25.53 7.02
CA ILE A 262 0.29 25.08 7.08
C ILE A 262 -0.43 25.68 5.90
N VAL A 263 -0.93 24.84 5.00
CA VAL A 263 -1.59 25.29 3.77
C VAL A 263 -2.96 24.64 3.65
N TYR A 264 -3.97 25.49 3.45
CA TYR A 264 -5.32 25.07 3.13
C TYR A 264 -5.44 24.73 1.63
N ILE A 265 -5.81 23.49 1.34
CA ILE A 265 -5.75 22.85 0.01
C ILE A 265 -7.11 22.36 -0.52
N GLU A 266 -8.21 22.88 0.02
CA GLU A 266 -9.56 22.57 -0.46
C GLU A 266 -9.67 22.77 -1.98
N GLY A 267 -10.23 21.77 -2.67
CA GLY A 267 -10.38 21.77 -4.12
C GLY A 267 -9.10 21.55 -4.95
N ILE A 268 -7.92 21.43 -4.33
CA ILE A 268 -6.65 21.25 -5.07
C ILE A 268 -6.27 19.77 -5.22
N LEU A 269 -6.34 19.01 -4.12
CA LEU A 269 -5.81 17.63 -4.04
C LEU A 269 -6.78 16.70 -3.35
N ASP A 270 -6.91 15.48 -3.87
CA ASP A 270 -7.62 14.38 -3.21
C ASP A 270 -6.82 13.76 -2.06
N LYS A 271 -7.51 13.05 -1.15
CA LYS A 271 -6.95 12.40 0.05
C LYS A 271 -5.78 11.46 -0.28
N SER A 272 -5.85 10.78 -1.42
CA SER A 272 -4.82 9.82 -1.85
C SER A 272 -3.49 10.46 -2.23
N LEU A 273 -3.47 11.75 -2.63
CA LEU A 273 -2.29 12.46 -3.11
C LEU A 273 -1.71 13.49 -2.13
N THR A 274 -2.49 13.95 -1.15
CA THR A 274 -2.05 14.98 -0.20
C THR A 274 -0.76 14.61 0.52
N GLY A 275 -0.61 13.36 0.97
CA GLY A 275 0.62 12.94 1.64
C GLY A 275 1.84 12.87 0.74
N LEU A 276 1.66 12.65 -0.57
CA LEU A 276 2.74 12.66 -1.54
C LEU A 276 3.25 14.10 -1.76
N VAL A 277 2.33 15.03 -2.00
CA VAL A 277 2.68 16.44 -2.24
C VAL A 277 3.23 17.09 -0.96
N ALA A 278 2.66 16.79 0.21
CA ALA A 278 3.20 17.25 1.49
C ALA A 278 4.65 16.81 1.70
N ASN A 279 5.00 15.57 1.33
CA ASN A 279 6.38 15.07 1.39
C ASN A 279 7.31 15.85 0.46
N GLN A 280 6.90 16.08 -0.79
CA GLN A 280 7.69 16.83 -1.76
C GLN A 280 7.95 18.27 -1.28
N LEU A 281 6.92 18.94 -0.75
CA LEU A 281 7.06 20.29 -0.20
C LEU A 281 7.94 20.31 1.05
N ALA A 282 7.83 19.31 1.93
CA ALA A 282 8.68 19.22 3.12
C ALA A 282 10.16 19.02 2.76
N GLU A 283 10.42 18.19 1.74
CA GLU A 283 11.77 18.01 1.19
C GLU A 283 12.28 19.27 0.50
N GLU A 284 11.45 20.03 -0.19
CA GLU A 284 11.86 21.23 -0.92
C GLU A 284 12.13 22.41 0.01
N TYR A 285 11.17 22.75 0.88
CA TYR A 285 11.28 23.87 1.81
C TYR A 285 12.10 23.55 3.06
N LYS A 286 12.49 22.28 3.27
CA LYS A 286 13.24 21.81 4.44
C LYS A 286 12.52 22.14 5.76
N LYS A 287 11.19 22.08 5.75
CA LYS A 287 10.30 22.46 6.86
C LYS A 287 9.19 21.42 7.03
N PRO A 288 8.65 21.24 8.24
CA PRO A 288 7.42 20.49 8.43
C PRO A 288 6.27 21.13 7.64
N VAL A 289 5.47 20.29 6.99
CA VAL A 289 4.33 20.69 6.14
C VAL A 289 3.06 20.00 6.63
N LEU A 290 2.00 20.79 6.81
CA LEU A 290 0.63 20.34 6.98
C LEU A 290 -0.20 20.86 5.80
N LEU A 291 -0.73 19.94 5.00
CA LEU A 291 -1.74 20.25 3.99
C LEU A 291 -3.10 19.84 4.52
N ALA A 292 -4.01 20.80 4.69
CA ALA A 292 -5.31 20.61 5.33
C ALA A 292 -6.48 21.01 4.42
N ARG A 293 -7.62 20.36 4.59
CA ARG A 293 -8.91 20.62 3.92
C ARG A 293 -10.05 20.37 4.90
N ASN A 294 -11.28 20.71 4.55
CA ASN A 294 -12.43 20.32 5.38
C ASN A 294 -12.59 18.79 5.39
N ASP A 295 -12.94 18.25 6.55
CA ASP A 295 -13.28 16.85 6.69
C ASP A 295 -14.68 16.59 6.08
N PRO A 296 -14.78 15.70 5.07
CA PRO A 296 -16.04 15.47 4.38
C PRO A 296 -17.11 14.81 5.27
N GLU A 297 -16.71 14.10 6.32
CA GLU A 297 -17.62 13.37 7.23
C GLU A 297 -17.94 14.18 8.48
N LYS A 298 -16.98 14.96 8.98
CA LYS A 298 -17.11 15.71 10.24
C LYS A 298 -17.57 17.16 10.09
N GLY A 299 -17.80 17.63 8.86
CA GLY A 299 -18.35 18.96 8.58
C GLY A 299 -17.28 20.06 8.43
N LYS A 300 -17.74 21.30 8.17
CA LYS A 300 -16.89 22.44 7.77
C LYS A 300 -15.96 22.98 8.86
N ASP A 301 -16.18 22.62 10.11
CA ASP A 301 -15.40 23.14 11.24
C ASP A 301 -14.21 22.24 11.62
N ILE A 302 -14.11 21.06 11.02
CA ILE A 302 -13.03 20.10 11.28
C ILE A 302 -12.18 19.97 10.03
N LEU A 303 -10.87 20.15 10.19
CA LEU A 303 -9.90 19.99 9.11
C LEU A 303 -9.27 18.59 9.17
N SER A 304 -9.22 17.92 8.03
CA SER A 304 -8.43 16.70 7.83
C SER A 304 -7.29 16.96 6.86
N GLY A 305 -6.19 16.23 6.98
CA GLY A 305 -5.00 16.55 6.20
C GLY A 305 -3.87 15.55 6.30
N SER A 306 -2.75 15.91 5.69
CA SER A 306 -1.51 15.16 5.82
C SER A 306 -0.42 16.03 6.43
N ILE A 307 0.16 15.52 7.50
CA ILE A 307 1.33 16.08 8.17
C ILE A 307 2.57 15.33 7.71
N ARG A 308 3.63 16.06 7.34
CA ARG A 308 4.95 15.51 7.02
C ARG A 308 6.05 16.32 7.69
N GLY A 309 6.98 15.62 8.33
CA GLY A 309 8.17 16.20 8.91
C GLY A 309 9.29 16.34 7.89
N TYR A 310 10.36 17.02 8.30
CA TYR A 310 11.64 16.99 7.61
C TYR A 310 12.66 16.34 8.54
N ASP A 311 13.22 15.20 8.16
CA ASP A 311 14.01 14.34 9.06
C ASP A 311 15.25 15.03 9.67
N LYS A 312 15.79 16.04 8.97
CA LYS A 312 16.92 16.84 9.46
C LYS A 312 16.48 18.15 10.13
N GLY A 313 15.18 18.33 10.33
CA GLY A 313 14.59 19.48 10.99
C GLY A 313 14.75 19.42 12.51
N PHE A 314 14.51 20.57 13.14
CA PHE A 314 14.53 20.71 14.60
C PHE A 314 13.39 19.96 15.31
N ILE A 315 12.30 19.64 14.60
CA ILE A 315 11.18 18.86 15.13
C ILE A 315 11.36 17.39 14.75
N LYS A 316 11.74 16.56 15.74
CA LYS A 316 11.99 15.12 15.53
C LYS A 316 10.73 14.29 15.29
N ASP A 317 9.64 14.64 15.97
CA ASP A 317 8.33 14.01 15.78
C ASP A 317 7.25 15.09 15.70
N PHE A 318 7.04 15.59 14.49
CA PHE A 318 6.07 16.66 14.26
C PHE A 318 4.63 16.20 14.50
N LYS A 319 4.34 14.90 14.35
CA LYS A 319 3.00 14.36 14.62
C LYS A 319 2.71 14.45 16.12
N LYS A 320 3.64 14.00 16.96
CA LYS A 320 3.53 14.09 18.43
C LYS A 320 3.44 15.52 18.93
N GLU A 321 4.25 16.44 18.38
CA GLU A 321 4.15 17.85 18.76
C GLU A 321 2.84 18.47 18.28
N ALA A 322 2.35 18.14 17.08
CA ALA A 322 1.04 18.60 16.62
C ALA A 322 -0.09 18.16 17.57
N TYR A 323 -0.11 16.90 18.02
CA TYR A 323 -1.11 16.41 18.98
C TYR A 323 -1.10 17.13 20.34
N ARG A 324 0.02 17.76 20.73
CA ARG A 324 0.09 18.52 21.99
C ARG A 324 -0.61 19.88 21.93
N TYR A 325 -0.68 20.47 20.75
CA TYR A 325 -1.21 21.83 20.55
C TYR A 325 -2.54 21.84 19.78
N TRP A 326 -2.85 20.74 19.09
CA TRP A 326 -4.02 20.59 18.25
C TRP A 326 -4.70 19.29 18.69
N ILE A 327 -5.94 19.38 19.17
CA ILE A 327 -6.79 18.20 19.32
C ILE A 327 -7.19 17.82 17.90
N ILE A 328 -6.54 16.80 17.34
CA ILE A 328 -6.78 16.26 15.98
C ILE A 328 -7.68 15.04 16.09
#